data_AF-A0A8T5UUN8-F1
#
_entry.id   AF-A0A8T5UUN8-F1
#
_cell.length_a   1.000
_cell.length_b   1.000
_cell.length_c   1.000
_cell.angle_alpha   90.00
_cell.angle_beta   90.00
_cell.angle_gamma   90.00
#
_symmetry.space_group_name_H-M   'P 1'
#
loop_
_entity.id
_entity.type
_entity.pdbx_description
1 polymer ?
#
loop_
_entity_poly.entity_id
_entity_poly.type
_entity_poly.pdbx_seq_one_letter_code
_entity_poly.pdbx_strand_id
1 'polypeptide(L)'
;MIGDRVYKILRSKKHHNRDKISLCLYFTEIKNIFRTYNEKTSTKRLEQLLNKFNNIPKLLQKFIAKKIILDFTRLTHYTRDPLINKTSNHVENYYRQTDPEQIKTKYKTKTGILSYLKLKMQNWTQKHRKKINTQ
;
A
#
# COMPACT_ATOMS: atom_id res chain seq x y z
N MET A 1 1.85 -9.41 3.79
CA MET A 1 2.58 -8.78 2.65
C MET A 1 3.93 -9.46 2.45
N ILE A 2 4.64 -9.23 1.32
CA ILE A 2 5.99 -9.81 1.10
C ILE A 2 6.98 -9.35 2.18
N GLY A 3 6.84 -8.10 2.64
CA GLY A 3 7.64 -7.53 3.74
C GLY A 3 7.60 -8.40 5.00
N ASP A 4 6.41 -8.80 5.46
CA ASP A 4 6.27 -9.63 6.67
C ASP A 4 6.99 -10.97 6.55
N ARG A 5 6.95 -11.59 5.37
CA ARG A 5 7.65 -12.86 5.10
C ARG A 5 9.16 -12.67 5.14
N VAL A 6 9.65 -11.59 4.55
CA VAL A 6 11.08 -11.21 4.60
C VAL A 6 11.51 -10.95 6.04
N TYR A 7 10.76 -10.12 6.79
CA TYR A 7 11.07 -9.82 8.20
C TYR A 7 11.08 -11.06 9.09
N LYS A 8 10.17 -12.02 8.85
CA LYS A 8 10.15 -13.30 9.58
C LYS A 8 11.44 -14.10 9.37
N ILE A 9 11.96 -14.14 8.13
CA ILE A 9 13.23 -14.82 7.82
C ILE A 9 14.42 -14.10 8.46
N LEU A 10 14.45 -12.76 8.37
CA LEU A 10 15.54 -11.96 8.94
C LEU A 10 15.67 -12.14 10.47
N ARG A 11 14.53 -12.20 11.19
CA ARG A 11 14.49 -12.41 12.64
C ARG A 11 14.74 -13.86 13.09
N SER A 12 14.60 -14.83 12.19
CA SER A 12 14.73 -16.25 12.53
C SER A 12 16.20 -16.63 12.81
N LYS A 13 16.45 -17.36 13.90
CA LYS A 13 17.79 -17.93 14.18
C LYS A 13 18.16 -19.11 13.26
N LYS A 14 17.19 -19.68 12.53
CA LYS A 14 17.39 -20.86 11.68
C LYS A 14 18.15 -20.59 10.39
N HIS A 15 18.21 -19.33 9.95
CA HIS A 15 18.85 -18.96 8.68
C HIS A 15 20.24 -18.39 8.91
N HIS A 16 21.17 -18.77 8.03
CA HIS A 16 22.53 -18.28 8.07
C HIS A 16 22.59 -16.77 7.76
N ASN A 17 23.55 -16.07 8.37
CA ASN A 17 23.65 -14.61 8.22
C ASN A 17 23.90 -14.16 6.78
N ARG A 18 24.68 -14.92 5.99
CA ARG A 18 24.90 -14.62 4.57
C ARG A 18 23.60 -14.61 3.75
N ASP A 19 22.71 -15.58 3.99
CA ASP A 19 21.43 -15.67 3.29
C ASP A 19 20.51 -14.49 3.64
N LYS A 20 20.54 -14.06 4.90
CA LYS A 20 19.80 -12.88 5.37
C LYS A 20 20.31 -11.60 4.73
N ILE A 21 21.63 -11.44 4.62
CA ILE A 21 22.25 -10.29 3.95
C ILE A 21 21.84 -10.27 2.49
N SER A 22 21.99 -11.38 1.78
CA SER A 22 21.57 -11.52 0.37
C SER A 22 20.09 -11.18 0.20
N LEU A 23 19.22 -11.73 1.05
CA LEU A 23 17.79 -11.43 1.04
C LEU A 23 17.50 -9.94 1.25
N CYS A 24 18.20 -9.28 2.17
CA CYS A 24 18.01 -7.86 2.43
C CYS A 24 18.47 -6.98 1.25
N LEU A 25 19.60 -7.33 0.62
CA LEU A 25 20.13 -6.63 -0.55
C LEU A 25 19.14 -6.69 -1.71
N TYR A 26 18.72 -7.90 -2.12
CA TYR A 26 17.76 -8.05 -3.21
C TYR A 26 16.38 -7.47 -2.88
N PHE A 27 15.93 -7.57 -1.63
CA PHE A 27 14.68 -6.91 -1.22
C PHE A 27 14.79 -5.38 -1.33
N THR A 28 15.98 -4.82 -1.11
CA THR A 28 16.24 -3.39 -1.27
C THR A 28 16.34 -2.99 -2.74
N GLU A 29 16.98 -3.78 -3.59
CA GLU A 29 16.98 -3.59 -5.05
C GLU A 29 15.55 -3.56 -5.60
N ILE A 30 14.70 -4.51 -5.19
CA ILE A 30 13.28 -4.53 -5.56
C ILE A 30 12.57 -3.23 -5.16
N LYS A 31 12.76 -2.76 -3.92
CA LYS A 31 12.16 -1.49 -3.47
C LYS A 31 12.67 -0.31 -4.30
N ASN A 32 13.94 -0.33 -4.71
CA ASN A 32 14.56 0.74 -5.47
C ASN A 32 13.99 0.87 -6.89
N ILE A 33 13.46 -0.21 -7.48
CA ILE A 33 12.72 -0.13 -8.76
C ILE A 33 11.61 0.93 -8.67
N PHE A 34 10.84 0.93 -7.58
CA PHE A 34 9.71 1.85 -7.38
C PHE A 34 10.11 3.17 -6.69
N ARG A 35 11.36 3.34 -6.24
CA ARG A 35 11.85 4.60 -5.63
C ARG A 35 12.35 5.58 -6.70
N THR A 36 11.57 5.78 -7.75
CA THR A 36 11.83 6.75 -8.81
C THR A 36 10.51 7.22 -9.40
N TYR A 37 10.47 8.46 -9.88
CA TYR A 37 9.35 8.99 -10.68
C TYR A 37 9.59 8.87 -12.19
N ASN A 38 10.80 8.46 -12.60
CA ASN A 38 11.12 8.25 -14.00
C ASN A 38 10.86 6.79 -14.39
N GLU A 39 9.94 6.59 -15.33
CA GLU A 39 9.56 5.27 -15.84
C GLU A 39 10.75 4.50 -16.42
N LYS A 40 11.55 5.14 -17.29
CA LYS A 40 12.71 4.52 -17.93
C LYS A 40 13.71 4.02 -16.89
N THR A 41 13.90 4.78 -15.81
CA THR A 41 14.75 4.36 -14.69
C THR A 41 14.18 3.15 -13.97
N SER A 42 12.86 3.09 -13.76
CA SER A 42 12.20 1.94 -13.14
C SER A 42 12.38 0.68 -13.99
N THR A 43 12.12 0.77 -15.30
CA THR A 43 12.27 -0.35 -16.25
C THR A 43 13.71 -0.86 -16.28
N LYS A 44 14.69 0.05 -16.41
CA LYS A 44 16.12 -0.32 -16.40
C LYS A 44 16.52 -1.06 -15.11
N ARG A 45 16.02 -0.60 -13.94
CA ARG A 45 16.28 -1.27 -12.66
C ARG A 45 15.66 -2.67 -12.60
N LEU A 46 14.46 -2.85 -13.17
CA LEU A 46 13.83 -4.16 -13.27
C LEU A 46 14.64 -5.10 -14.17
N GLU A 47 15.05 -4.64 -15.35
CA GLU A 47 15.88 -5.44 -16.27
C GLU A 47 17.19 -5.87 -15.63
N GLN A 48 17.88 -4.96 -14.94
CA GLN A 48 19.10 -5.27 -14.20
C GLN A 48 18.89 -6.33 -13.11
N LEU A 49 17.74 -6.30 -12.42
CA LEU A 49 17.37 -7.31 -11.44
C LEU A 49 17.11 -8.66 -12.13
N LEU A 50 16.41 -8.67 -13.27
CA LEU A 50 16.09 -9.88 -14.02
C LEU A 50 17.33 -10.55 -14.62
N ASN A 51 18.34 -9.78 -15.01
CA ASN A 51 19.63 -10.34 -15.46
C ASN A 51 20.33 -11.17 -14.38
N LYS A 52 20.02 -10.92 -13.10
CA LYS A 52 20.56 -11.65 -11.95
C LYS A 52 19.54 -12.62 -11.34
N PHE A 53 18.45 -12.95 -12.04
CA PHE A 53 17.29 -13.64 -11.46
C PHE A 53 17.63 -14.96 -10.76
N ASN A 54 18.54 -15.75 -11.32
CA ASN A 54 18.97 -17.03 -10.76
C ASN A 54 19.67 -16.90 -9.40
N ASN A 55 20.29 -15.74 -9.11
CA ASN A 55 21.00 -15.47 -7.86
C ASN A 55 20.07 -14.93 -6.76
N ILE A 56 18.83 -14.55 -7.11
CA ILE A 56 17.86 -14.00 -6.17
C ILE A 56 17.34 -15.12 -5.26
N PRO A 57 17.14 -14.89 -3.95
CA PRO A 57 16.50 -15.88 -3.09
C PRO A 57 15.12 -16.35 -3.60
N LYS A 58 14.85 -17.66 -3.56
CA LYS A 58 13.62 -18.29 -4.10
C LYS A 58 12.32 -17.61 -3.65
N LEU A 59 12.26 -17.15 -2.40
CA LEU A 59 11.11 -16.41 -1.87
C LEU A 59 10.81 -15.16 -2.73
N LEU A 60 11.83 -14.39 -3.06
CA LEU A 60 11.73 -13.17 -3.84
C LEU A 60 11.52 -13.49 -5.33
N GLN A 61 12.17 -14.52 -5.88
CA GLN A 61 11.93 -14.95 -7.27
C GLN A 61 10.43 -15.21 -7.53
N LYS A 62 9.78 -15.98 -6.66
CA LYS A 62 8.35 -16.29 -6.76
C LYS A 62 7.49 -15.03 -6.70
N PHE A 63 7.88 -14.05 -5.87
CA PHE A 63 7.18 -12.78 -5.77
C PHE A 63 7.36 -11.91 -7.01
N ILE A 64 8.60 -11.81 -7.52
CA ILE A 64 8.94 -11.06 -8.74
C ILE A 64 8.12 -11.61 -9.91
N ALA A 65 8.18 -12.92 -10.15
CA ALA A 65 7.49 -13.55 -11.27
C ALA A 65 5.96 -13.39 -11.20
N LYS A 66 5.35 -13.63 -10.02
CA LYS A 66 3.89 -13.65 -9.89
C LYS A 66 3.24 -12.27 -9.71
N LYS A 67 3.99 -11.26 -9.27
CA LYS A 67 3.44 -9.95 -8.92
C LYS A 67 4.12 -8.80 -9.64
N ILE A 68 5.45 -8.72 -9.58
CA ILE A 68 6.15 -7.57 -10.15
C ILE A 68 6.11 -7.59 -11.66
N ILE A 69 6.49 -8.70 -12.30
CA ILE A 69 6.54 -8.80 -13.77
C ILE A 69 5.12 -8.64 -14.35
N LEU A 70 4.17 -9.40 -13.81
CA LEU A 70 2.80 -9.43 -14.31
C LEU A 70 2.11 -8.06 -14.24
N ASP A 71 2.30 -7.33 -13.14
CA ASP A 71 1.60 -6.08 -12.88
C ASP A 71 2.50 -4.85 -13.03
N PHE A 72 3.68 -4.96 -13.66
CA PHE A 72 4.69 -3.92 -13.62
C PHE A 72 4.17 -2.54 -14.06
N THR A 73 3.50 -2.50 -15.23
CA THR A 73 2.91 -1.28 -15.79
C THR A 73 1.90 -0.64 -14.85
N ARG A 74 1.10 -1.46 -14.14
CA ARG A 74 0.14 -0.95 -13.15
C ARG A 74 0.86 -0.40 -11.93
N LEU A 75 1.89 -1.10 -11.47
CA LEU A 75 2.68 -0.70 -10.30
C LEU A 75 3.50 0.57 -10.55
N THR A 76 3.87 0.87 -11.79
CA THR A 76 4.61 2.08 -12.18
C THR A 76 3.73 3.19 -12.73
N HIS A 77 2.40 3.03 -12.78
CA HIS A 77 1.50 4.01 -13.41
C HIS A 77 1.65 5.44 -12.85
N TYR A 78 2.00 5.56 -11.57
CA TYR A 78 2.31 6.83 -10.91
C TYR A 78 3.49 7.61 -11.55
N THR A 79 4.32 6.98 -12.39
CA THR A 79 5.40 7.67 -13.12
C THR A 79 4.89 8.41 -14.35
N ARG A 80 3.68 8.08 -14.84
CA ARG A 80 3.06 8.69 -16.02
C ARG A 80 1.97 9.69 -15.64
N ASP A 81 1.25 9.41 -14.56
CA ASP A 81 0.15 10.26 -14.08
C ASP A 81 0.47 10.85 -12.70
N PRO A 82 0.69 12.18 -12.60
CA PRO A 82 0.95 12.87 -11.34
C PRO A 82 -0.18 12.80 -10.31
N LEU A 83 -1.43 12.56 -10.74
CA LEU A 83 -2.58 12.45 -9.83
C LEU A 83 -2.56 11.14 -9.03
N ILE A 84 -1.81 10.14 -9.53
CA ILE A 84 -1.71 8.85 -8.89
C ILE A 84 -0.51 8.85 -7.95
N ASN A 85 -0.81 8.74 -6.66
CA ASN A 85 0.22 8.64 -5.64
C ASN A 85 0.96 7.30 -5.73
N LYS A 86 2.30 7.36 -5.60
CA LYS A 86 3.18 6.19 -5.54
C LYS A 86 2.87 5.25 -4.37
N THR A 87 2.44 5.80 -3.23
CA THR A 87 2.19 5.04 -2.00
C THR A 87 0.71 5.00 -1.68
N SER A 88 0.25 3.86 -1.18
CA SER A 88 -1.09 3.67 -0.64
C SER A 88 -1.33 4.39 0.69
N ASN A 89 -0.35 5.12 1.25
CA ASN A 89 -0.44 5.77 2.57
C ASN A 89 -1.72 6.58 2.78
N HIS A 90 -2.17 7.36 1.80
CA HIS A 90 -3.41 8.13 1.94
C HIS A 90 -4.63 7.21 2.10
N VAL A 91 -4.69 6.15 1.30
CA VAL A 91 -5.76 5.15 1.33
C VAL A 91 -5.69 4.33 2.62
N GLU A 92 -4.50 3.87 3.02
CA GLU A 92 -4.26 3.16 4.27
C GLU A 92 -4.60 4.02 5.49
N ASN A 93 -4.23 5.30 5.50
CA ASN A 93 -4.59 6.22 6.57
C ASN A 93 -6.09 6.47 6.61
N TYR A 94 -6.72 6.66 5.45
CA TYR A 94 -8.17 6.81 5.34
C TYR A 94 -8.86 5.59 5.95
N TYR A 95 -8.52 4.37 5.50
CA TYR A 95 -9.11 3.16 6.08
C TYR A 95 -8.72 3.00 7.55
N ARG A 96 -7.47 3.19 7.99
CA ARG A 96 -7.14 3.13 9.44
C ARG A 96 -8.03 4.04 10.30
N GLN A 97 -8.42 5.21 9.79
CA GLN A 97 -9.32 6.14 10.48
C GLN A 97 -10.81 5.82 10.27
N THR A 98 -11.17 5.12 9.20
CA THR A 98 -12.57 4.87 8.79
C THR A 98 -13.03 3.41 8.89
N ASP A 99 -12.13 2.44 9.10
CA ASP A 99 -12.39 0.99 9.06
C ASP A 99 -13.03 0.45 10.36
N PRO A 100 -13.44 -0.83 10.39
CA PRO A 100 -14.80 -1.26 10.59
C PRO A 100 -15.23 -1.26 12.05
N GLU A 101 -14.39 -0.97 13.05
CA GLU A 101 -14.88 -0.91 14.44
C GLU A 101 -15.74 0.33 14.66
N GLN A 102 -15.37 1.48 14.10
CA GLN A 102 -16.25 2.66 14.17
C GLN A 102 -17.51 2.48 13.32
N ILE A 103 -17.39 1.88 12.14
CA ILE A 103 -18.52 1.61 11.22
C ILE A 103 -19.42 0.49 11.77
N LYS A 104 -18.87 -0.67 12.19
CA LYS A 104 -19.61 -1.76 12.83
C LYS A 104 -20.24 -1.30 14.14
N THR A 105 -19.60 -0.48 14.97
CA THR A 105 -20.25 0.00 16.22
C THR A 105 -21.38 0.99 15.91
N LYS A 106 -21.20 1.88 14.92
CA LYS A 106 -22.26 2.80 14.45
C LYS A 106 -23.43 2.08 13.78
N TYR A 107 -23.20 0.94 13.13
CA TYR A 107 -24.20 0.22 12.34
C TYR A 107 -24.53 -1.18 12.88
N LYS A 108 -24.09 -1.54 14.10
CA LYS A 108 -24.28 -2.88 14.70
C LYS A 108 -25.75 -3.21 14.90
N THR A 109 -26.55 -2.19 15.18
CA THR A 109 -27.97 -2.30 15.48
C THR A 109 -28.76 -1.31 14.63
N LYS A 110 -30.02 -1.65 14.34
CA LYS A 110 -30.97 -0.75 13.66
C LYS A 110 -31.10 0.59 14.39
N THR A 111 -31.01 0.60 15.72
CA THR A 111 -31.03 1.82 16.54
C THR A 111 -29.78 2.67 16.40
N GLY A 112 -28.60 2.05 16.30
CA GLY A 112 -27.32 2.75 16.10
C GLY A 112 -27.27 3.50 14.76
N ILE A 113 -27.69 2.84 13.67
CA ILE A 113 -27.69 3.45 12.34
C ILE A 113 -28.66 4.64 12.25
N LEU A 114 -29.87 4.51 12.84
CA LEU A 114 -30.85 5.59 12.88
C LEU A 114 -30.34 6.80 13.69
N SER A 115 -29.68 6.55 14.82
CA SER A 115 -29.12 7.60 15.67
C SER A 115 -27.99 8.36 14.96
N TYR A 116 -27.12 7.63 14.26
CA TYR A 116 -26.06 8.23 13.46
C TYR A 116 -26.59 9.06 12.30
N LEU A 117 -27.58 8.56 11.55
CA LEU A 117 -28.22 9.28 10.44
C LEU A 117 -28.90 10.56 10.93
N LYS A 118 -29.58 10.51 12.10
CA LYS A 118 -30.19 11.68 12.73
C LYS A 118 -29.16 12.76 13.06
N LEU A 119 -28.03 12.38 13.68
CA LEU A 119 -26.92 13.29 13.98
C LEU A 119 -26.29 13.90 12.73
N LYS A 120 -26.10 13.08 11.67
CA LYS A 120 -25.59 13.57 10.39
C LYS A 120 -26.53 14.56 9.73
N MET A 121 -27.83 14.27 9.74
CA MET A 121 -28.86 15.17 9.22
C MET A 121 -28.86 16.49 9.99
N GLN A 122 -28.87 16.46 11.32
CA GLN A 122 -28.81 17.67 12.16
C GLN A 122 -27.57 18.53 11.87
N ASN A 123 -26.39 17.91 11.80
CA ASN A 123 -25.15 18.60 11.49
C ASN A 123 -25.15 19.22 10.08
N TRP A 124 -25.71 18.51 9.10
CA TRP A 124 -25.86 19.02 7.74
C TRP A 124 -26.82 20.20 7.69
N THR A 125 -28.00 20.08 8.30
CA THR A 125 -29.00 21.15 8.39
C THR A 125 -28.44 22.38 9.10
N GLN A 126 -27.68 22.22 10.19
CA GLN A 126 -27.06 23.35 10.90
C GLN A 126 -25.99 24.04 10.06
N LYS A 127 -25.14 23.27 9.38
CA LYS A 127 -24.08 23.81 8.50
C LYS A 127 -24.66 24.55 7.29
N HIS A 128 -25.79 24.09 6.75
CA HIS A 128 -26.46 24.72 5.62
C HIS A 128 -27.43 25.85 6.03
N ARG A 129 -28.06 25.80 7.21
CA ARG A 129 -28.80 26.96 7.77
C ARG A 129 -27.92 28.18 7.95
N LYS A 130 -26.68 28.00 8.44
CA LYS A 130 -25.73 29.11 8.61
C LYS A 130 -25.38 29.83 7.31
N LYS A 131 -25.50 29.16 6.14
CA LYS A 131 -25.26 29.78 4.82
C LYS A 131 -26.47 30.51 4.25
N ILE A 132 -27.68 30.23 4.72
CA ILE A 132 -28.91 30.88 4.24
C ILE A 132 -29.11 32.24 4.94
N ASN A 133 -28.64 32.38 6.18
CA ASN A 133 -28.77 33.63 6.96
C ASN A 133 -27.60 34.62 6.75
N THR A 134 -26.84 34.51 5.65
CA THR A 134 -25.72 35.42 5.32
C THR A 134 -25.87 36.06 3.93
N GLN A 135 -27.07 36.03 3.36
CA GLN A 135 -27.49 36.84 2.21
C GLN A 135 -28.56 37.82 2.67
#